data_AF-A0A2M7XVE0-F1
#
_entry.id   AF-A0A2M7XVE0-F1
#
_cell.length_a   1.000
_cell.length_b   1.000
_cell.length_c   1.000
_cell.angle_alpha   90.00
_cell.angle_beta   90.00
_cell.angle_gamma   90.00
#
_symmetry.space_group_name_H-M   'P 1'
#
loop_
_entity.id
_entity.type
_entity.pdbx_description
1 polymer ?
#
loop_
_entity_poly.entity_id
_entity_poly.type
_entity_poly.pdbx_seq_one_letter_code
_entity_poly.pdbx_strand_id
1 'polypeptide(L)'
;MNRPAFTKKNISITILISMLLLLLACTGKKAPTVDPYIWLEQQPKPWKMSTEQVNAFLPELGKHFPDFQERIKAIAIWRIGTPYEIFKLGEEQAPDTDPIIRLDVSDCTGHVLTTLAFGQADTWTHARQNMIQIHYKRSTAGVKQPTYESRWHFTADRIRSNPFTVDISQSLIPHEKLDSVTVILNHKKDGKELLPLDWERKLQVFFIPNDQINAELMSKLPPVCGVAFVKPSFFDQGIVIGHEGMIIDQSDLIHASQSAGETVRLPFLDYYFPKDGKPFFGGIMIYTFKPLPKTNTIKNTSATTTTGITS
;
A
#
# COMPACT_ATOMS: atom_id res chain seq x y z
N MET A 1 50.60 63.57 -4.33
CA MET A 1 50.19 62.56 -3.32
C MET A 1 49.11 61.68 -3.95
N ASN A 2 49.52 60.76 -4.82
CA ASN A 2 49.62 59.30 -4.61
C ASN A 2 48.27 58.58 -4.38
N ARG A 3 47.61 58.21 -5.49
CA ARG A 3 46.60 57.15 -5.54
C ARG A 3 47.29 55.78 -5.50
N PRO A 4 46.81 54.80 -4.71
CA PRO A 4 47.43 53.48 -4.68
C PRO A 4 47.08 52.71 -5.96
N ALA A 5 48.10 52.10 -6.54
CA ALA A 5 47.97 51.19 -7.68
C ALA A 5 47.34 49.87 -7.22
N PHE A 6 46.11 49.60 -7.66
CA PHE A 6 45.51 48.28 -7.56
C PHE A 6 46.23 47.35 -8.55
N THR A 7 47.06 46.46 -8.01
CA THR A 7 47.84 45.48 -8.78
C THR A 7 46.92 44.39 -9.33
N LYS A 8 46.79 44.31 -10.66
CA LYS A 8 46.04 43.28 -11.42
C LYS A 8 46.35 41.83 -11.01
N LYS A 9 47.49 41.58 -10.34
CA LYS A 9 47.97 40.25 -9.96
C LYS A 9 47.12 39.58 -8.86
N ASN A 10 46.48 40.36 -7.99
CA ASN A 10 45.68 39.81 -6.88
C ASN A 10 44.27 39.42 -7.32
N ILE A 11 43.69 40.12 -8.30
CA ILE A 11 42.33 39.83 -8.80
C ILE A 11 42.29 38.48 -9.54
N SER A 12 43.33 38.16 -10.32
CA SER A 12 43.41 36.87 -11.02
C SER A 12 43.54 35.67 -10.07
N ILE A 13 44.23 35.83 -8.93
CA ILE A 13 44.39 34.74 -7.94
C ILE A 13 43.09 34.53 -7.16
N THR A 14 42.39 35.60 -6.77
CA THR A 14 41.10 35.49 -6.06
C THR A 14 40.01 34.87 -6.93
N ILE A 15 39.97 35.19 -8.23
CA ILE A 15 39.03 34.57 -9.18
C ILE A 15 39.37 33.08 -9.39
N LEU A 16 40.66 32.72 -9.49
CA LEU A 16 41.10 31.33 -9.65
C LEU A 16 40.77 30.46 -8.42
N ILE A 17 40.94 31.00 -7.21
CA ILE A 17 40.59 30.32 -5.94
C ILE A 17 39.06 30.17 -5.82
N SER A 18 38.29 31.19 -6.21
CA SER A 18 36.83 31.12 -6.20
C SER A 18 36.28 30.11 -7.22
N MET A 19 36.89 30.01 -8.41
CA MET A 19 36.56 28.97 -9.40
C MET A 19 36.95 27.56 -8.93
N LEU A 20 38.07 27.40 -8.22
CA LEU A 20 38.50 26.11 -7.66
C LEU A 20 37.57 25.63 -6.52
N LEU A 21 37.06 26.55 -5.70
CA LEU A 21 36.04 26.26 -4.67
C LEU A 21 34.68 25.87 -5.27
N LEU A 22 34.27 26.49 -6.39
CA LEU A 22 33.06 26.11 -7.13
C LEU A 22 33.19 24.74 -7.82
N LEU A 23 34.37 24.37 -8.29
CA LEU A 23 34.63 23.05 -8.90
C LEU A 23 34.65 21.91 -7.86
N LEU A 24 35.06 22.17 -6.62
CA LEU A 24 34.98 21.21 -5.50
C LEU A 24 33.54 21.03 -4.97
N ALA A 25 32.67 22.04 -5.13
CA ALA A 25 31.24 21.93 -4.79
C ALA A 25 30.44 21.08 -5.82
N CYS A 26 30.97 20.89 -7.03
CA CYS A 26 30.32 20.09 -8.08
C CYS A 26 30.74 18.61 -8.09
N THR A 27 31.66 18.19 -7.22
CA THR A 27 31.98 16.77 -7.01
C THR A 27 31.36 16.28 -5.70
N GLY A 28 30.06 16.53 -5.53
CA GLY A 28 29.28 15.87 -4.49
C GLY A 28 29.16 14.38 -4.82
N LYS A 29 30.19 13.59 -4.53
CA LYS A 29 30.01 12.16 -4.32
C LYS A 29 28.96 12.06 -3.22
N LYS A 30 27.72 11.69 -3.57
CA LYS A 30 26.69 11.35 -2.57
C LYS A 30 27.38 10.42 -1.58
N ALA A 31 27.41 10.81 -0.30
CA ALA A 31 27.77 9.88 0.75
C ALA A 31 26.96 8.60 0.51
N PRO A 32 27.54 7.40 0.67
CA PRO A 32 26.79 6.16 0.51
C PRO A 32 25.52 6.30 1.35
N THR A 33 24.38 6.34 0.69
CA THR A 33 23.08 6.45 1.34
C THR A 33 22.92 5.16 2.11
N VAL A 34 23.14 5.22 3.43
CA VAL A 34 22.76 4.13 4.32
C VAL A 34 21.29 3.86 4.04
N ASP A 35 20.97 2.63 3.67
CA ASP A 35 19.59 2.24 3.40
C ASP A 35 18.76 2.54 4.66
N PRO A 36 17.77 3.46 4.58
CA PRO A 36 16.99 3.87 5.74
C PRO A 36 16.20 2.72 6.37
N TYR A 37 16.02 1.60 5.64
CA TYR A 37 15.30 0.43 6.10
C TYR A 37 16.18 -0.57 6.87
N ILE A 38 17.51 -0.39 6.96
CA ILE A 38 18.39 -1.26 7.78
C ILE A 38 17.93 -1.32 9.24
N TRP A 39 17.37 -0.22 9.76
CA TRP A 39 16.80 -0.19 11.10
C TRP A 39 15.73 -1.26 11.32
N LEU A 40 14.95 -1.62 10.29
CA LEU A 40 13.91 -2.66 10.35
C LEU A 40 14.47 -4.07 10.55
N GLU A 41 15.70 -4.33 10.08
CA GLU A 41 16.35 -5.65 10.23
C GLU A 41 16.61 -5.99 11.70
N GLN A 42 16.76 -4.96 12.54
CA GLN A 42 17.00 -5.08 13.98
C GLN A 42 15.71 -5.17 14.79
N GLN A 43 14.55 -4.99 14.16
CA GLN A 43 13.26 -5.02 14.84
C GLN A 43 12.72 -6.45 14.96
N PRO A 44 11.93 -6.75 16.00
CA PRO A 44 11.25 -8.03 16.08
C PRO A 44 10.37 -8.26 14.84
N LYS A 45 10.27 -9.54 14.44
CA LYS A 45 9.44 -9.92 13.29
C LYS A 45 7.96 -9.72 13.64
N PRO A 46 7.17 -9.05 12.78
CA PRO A 46 5.79 -8.66 13.12
C PRO A 46 4.90 -9.84 13.52
N TRP A 47 5.08 -10.99 12.86
CA TRP A 47 4.30 -12.20 13.12
C TRP A 47 4.65 -12.94 14.42
N LYS A 48 5.63 -12.44 15.18
CA LYS A 48 6.02 -12.98 16.49
C LYS A 48 5.74 -12.01 17.63
N MET A 49 5.21 -10.84 17.34
CA MET A 49 5.03 -9.78 18.33
C MET A 49 3.69 -9.89 19.04
N SER A 50 3.69 -9.60 20.34
CA SER A 50 2.46 -9.33 21.08
C SER A 50 1.91 -7.94 20.74
N THR A 51 0.63 -7.72 21.08
CA THR A 51 -0.02 -6.41 20.95
C THR A 51 0.75 -5.30 21.68
N GLU A 52 1.31 -5.59 22.86
CA GLU A 52 2.10 -4.63 23.64
C GLU A 52 3.40 -4.26 22.93
N GLN A 53 4.07 -5.24 22.32
CA GLN A 53 5.28 -4.99 21.53
C GLN A 53 4.95 -4.17 20.29
N VAL A 54 3.83 -4.44 19.62
CA VAL A 54 3.38 -3.63 18.48
C VAL A 54 3.06 -2.19 18.91
N ASN A 55 2.37 -2.00 20.03
CA ASN A 55 2.07 -0.68 20.57
C ASN A 55 3.33 0.12 20.94
N ALA A 56 4.39 -0.55 21.38
CA ALA A 56 5.68 0.10 21.62
C ALA A 56 6.42 0.43 20.32
N PHE A 57 6.27 -0.41 19.28
CA PHE A 57 6.98 -0.28 18.00
C PHE A 57 6.41 0.82 17.10
N LEU A 58 5.09 0.93 16.96
CA LEU A 58 4.46 1.83 15.98
C LEU A 58 4.82 3.31 16.15
N PRO A 59 4.89 3.87 17.38
CA PRO A 59 5.34 5.26 17.57
C PRO A 59 6.78 5.49 17.09
N GLU A 60 7.69 4.53 17.34
CA GLU A 60 9.07 4.62 16.89
C GLU A 60 9.18 4.50 15.37
N LEU A 61 8.45 3.56 14.76
CA LEU A 61 8.32 3.48 13.31
C LEU A 61 7.83 4.81 12.72
N GLY A 62 6.85 5.45 13.37
CA GLY A 62 6.32 6.76 12.96
C GLY A 62 7.36 7.88 13.01
N LYS A 63 8.27 7.87 13.98
CA LYS A 63 9.39 8.81 14.10
C LYS A 63 10.46 8.56 13.05
N HIS A 64 10.80 7.29 12.79
CA HIS A 64 11.78 6.90 11.78
C HIS A 64 11.30 7.19 10.35
N PHE A 65 10.01 6.99 10.09
CA PHE A 65 9.39 7.22 8.78
C PHE A 65 8.21 8.18 8.94
N PRO A 66 8.43 9.50 8.99
CA PRO A 66 7.36 10.49 9.19
C PRO A 66 6.46 10.66 7.97
N ASP A 67 7.00 10.48 6.76
CA ASP A 67 6.25 10.49 5.51
C ASP A 67 5.36 9.25 5.37
N PHE A 68 4.14 9.43 4.88
CA PHE A 68 3.17 8.35 4.77
C PHE A 68 3.59 7.27 3.76
N GLN A 69 4.08 7.65 2.59
CA GLN A 69 4.48 6.69 1.56
C GLN A 69 5.72 5.90 2.02
N GLU A 70 6.69 6.59 2.60
CA GLU A 70 7.87 5.95 3.19
C GLU A 70 7.51 4.99 4.33
N ARG A 71 6.54 5.35 5.17
CA ARG A 71 6.06 4.47 6.24
C ARG A 71 5.33 3.23 5.70
N ILE A 72 4.48 3.39 4.68
CA ILE A 72 3.81 2.28 4.01
C ILE A 72 4.83 1.30 3.43
N LYS A 73 5.86 1.82 2.76
CA LYS A 73 6.96 1.01 2.24
C LYS A 73 7.75 0.31 3.35
N ALA A 74 8.07 1.02 4.44
CA ALA A 74 8.75 0.44 5.60
C ALA A 74 7.95 -0.73 6.21
N ILE A 75 6.63 -0.60 6.34
CA ILE A 75 5.77 -1.67 6.87
C ILE A 75 5.72 -2.85 5.90
N ALA A 76 5.64 -2.62 4.59
CA ALA A 76 5.69 -3.69 3.60
C ALA A 76 6.99 -4.50 3.72
N ILE A 77 8.13 -3.82 3.86
CA ILE A 77 9.46 -4.43 4.05
C ILE A 77 9.52 -5.20 5.37
N TRP A 78 9.05 -4.60 6.47
CA TRP A 78 9.05 -5.22 7.80
C TRP A 78 8.27 -6.54 7.86
N ARG A 79 7.26 -6.68 6.99
CA ARG A 79 6.40 -7.88 6.89
C ARG A 79 6.92 -8.94 5.94
N ILE A 80 8.07 -8.76 5.29
CA ILE A 80 8.73 -9.84 4.53
C ILE A 80 9.04 -11.00 5.49
N GLY A 81 8.61 -12.20 5.13
CA GLY A 81 8.66 -13.42 5.95
C GLY A 81 7.40 -13.71 6.79
N THR A 82 6.35 -12.86 6.74
CA THR A 82 5.07 -13.20 7.39
C THR A 82 4.49 -14.47 6.75
N PRO A 83 4.19 -15.52 7.53
CA PRO A 83 3.63 -16.77 7.02
C PRO A 83 2.34 -16.57 6.22
N TYR A 84 2.14 -17.40 5.20
CA TYR A 84 0.97 -17.35 4.34
C TYR A 84 -0.15 -18.24 4.87
N GLU A 85 -1.33 -17.67 5.06
CA GLU A 85 -2.57 -18.42 5.23
C GLU A 85 -3.73 -17.68 4.54
N ILE A 86 -4.55 -18.41 3.80
CA ILE A 86 -5.65 -17.84 3.01
C ILE A 86 -6.88 -17.59 3.87
N PHE A 87 -7.57 -16.46 3.64
CA PHE A 87 -8.86 -16.12 4.26
C PHE A 87 -8.80 -16.02 5.78
N LYS A 88 -7.81 -15.26 6.28
CA LYS A 88 -7.52 -15.13 7.72
C LYS A 88 -7.85 -13.76 8.33
N LEU A 89 -8.53 -12.91 7.60
CA LEU A 89 -9.18 -11.70 8.12
C LEU A 89 -10.69 -11.92 8.16
N GLY A 90 -11.30 -11.60 9.29
CA GLY A 90 -12.72 -11.77 9.54
C GLY A 90 -13.35 -10.56 10.22
N GLU A 91 -14.55 -10.74 10.77
CA GLU A 91 -15.29 -9.71 11.51
C GLU A 91 -15.26 -9.91 13.02
N GLU A 92 -14.52 -10.91 13.51
CA GLU A 92 -14.53 -11.36 14.91
C GLU A 92 -15.90 -11.89 15.38
N GLN A 93 -16.81 -12.15 14.44
CA GLN A 93 -18.16 -12.65 14.67
C GLN A 93 -18.64 -13.48 13.47
N ALA A 94 -19.66 -14.31 13.66
CA ALA A 94 -20.24 -15.08 12.57
C ALA A 94 -20.67 -14.17 11.38
N PRO A 95 -20.52 -14.64 10.12
CA PRO A 95 -20.07 -15.99 9.74
C PRO A 95 -18.55 -16.20 9.78
N ASP A 96 -17.75 -15.13 9.91
CA ASP A 96 -16.29 -15.17 9.85
C ASP A 96 -15.65 -14.65 11.14
N THR A 97 -15.29 -15.59 12.01
CA THR A 97 -14.76 -15.31 13.35
C THR A 97 -13.27 -14.97 13.38
N ASP A 98 -12.59 -14.97 12.23
CA ASP A 98 -11.20 -14.52 12.17
C ASP A 98 -11.09 -13.02 12.56
N PRO A 99 -9.91 -12.57 13.01
CA PRO A 99 -9.74 -11.20 13.51
C PRO A 99 -9.84 -10.15 12.40
N ILE A 100 -10.29 -8.93 12.76
CA ILE A 100 -10.33 -7.79 11.83
C ILE A 100 -8.93 -7.41 11.37
N ILE A 101 -7.94 -7.51 12.27
CA ILE A 101 -6.55 -7.22 11.97
C ILE A 101 -5.64 -8.24 12.66
N ARG A 102 -4.58 -8.66 11.96
CA ARG A 102 -3.56 -9.59 12.48
C ARG A 102 -2.22 -9.38 11.77
N LEU A 103 -1.15 -9.89 12.38
CA LEU A 103 0.22 -9.84 11.83
C LEU A 103 0.91 -11.20 11.74
N ASP A 104 0.36 -12.23 12.40
CA ASP A 104 0.90 -13.59 12.51
C ASP A 104 0.87 -14.35 11.18
N VAL A 105 -0.17 -14.14 10.36
CA VAL A 105 -0.30 -14.71 9.02
C VAL A 105 -0.91 -13.69 8.05
N SER A 106 -0.77 -13.93 6.74
CA SER A 106 -1.34 -13.05 5.71
C SER A 106 -1.60 -13.77 4.40
N ASP A 107 -2.72 -13.43 3.75
CA ASP A 107 -2.87 -13.63 2.30
C ASP A 107 -2.52 -12.34 1.54
N CYS A 108 -2.75 -12.34 0.22
CA CYS A 108 -2.40 -11.23 -0.66
C CYS A 108 -3.15 -9.94 -0.30
N THR A 109 -4.46 -10.03 -0.07
CA THR A 109 -5.31 -8.91 0.32
C THR A 109 -4.96 -8.43 1.72
N GLY A 110 -4.85 -9.36 2.67
CA GLY A 110 -4.43 -9.06 4.04
C GLY A 110 -3.05 -8.41 4.09
N HIS A 111 -2.15 -8.73 3.15
CA HIS A 111 -0.85 -8.07 3.09
C HIS A 111 -1.03 -6.58 2.77
N VAL A 112 -1.72 -6.25 1.70
CA VAL A 112 -1.95 -4.86 1.29
C VAL A 112 -2.71 -4.08 2.37
N LEU A 113 -3.83 -4.61 2.85
CA LEU A 113 -4.74 -3.87 3.72
C LEU A 113 -4.18 -3.68 5.13
N THR A 114 -3.51 -4.69 5.68
CA THR A 114 -2.86 -4.57 6.98
C THR A 114 -1.72 -3.57 6.90
N THR A 115 -0.92 -3.58 5.83
CA THR A 115 0.13 -2.57 5.63
C THR A 115 -0.45 -1.16 5.59
N LEU A 116 -1.55 -0.95 4.86
CA LEU A 116 -2.24 0.34 4.81
C LEU A 116 -2.81 0.77 6.17
N ALA A 117 -3.40 -0.15 6.92
CA ALA A 117 -3.97 0.12 8.24
C ALA A 117 -2.92 0.58 9.26
N PHE A 118 -1.74 -0.04 9.24
CA PHE A 118 -0.62 0.33 10.11
C PHE A 118 0.09 1.62 9.66
N GLY A 119 -0.01 2.04 8.39
CA GLY A 119 0.68 3.22 7.84
C GLY A 119 0.34 4.56 8.51
N GLN A 120 -0.73 4.63 9.28
CA GLN A 120 -1.09 5.81 10.09
C GLN A 120 -1.39 5.49 11.55
N ALA A 121 -1.20 4.24 11.97
CA ALA A 121 -1.48 3.81 13.32
C ALA A 121 -0.29 4.07 14.26
N ASP A 122 -0.60 4.46 15.48
CA ASP A 122 0.33 4.57 16.61
C ASP A 122 0.11 3.45 17.65
N THR A 123 -0.98 2.70 17.52
CA THR A 123 -1.36 1.57 18.38
C THR A 123 -2.09 0.50 17.56
N TRP A 124 -2.14 -0.72 18.08
CA TRP A 124 -2.93 -1.82 17.54
C TRP A 124 -4.41 -1.46 17.41
N THR A 125 -4.99 -0.83 18.43
CA THR A 125 -6.40 -0.39 18.41
C THR A 125 -6.65 0.61 17.28
N HIS A 126 -5.73 1.56 17.08
CA HIS A 126 -5.81 2.49 15.96
C HIS A 126 -5.65 1.76 14.62
N ALA A 127 -4.71 0.81 14.50
CA ALA A 127 -4.57 0.00 13.29
C ALA A 127 -5.86 -0.79 12.98
N ARG A 128 -6.49 -1.40 13.99
CA ARG A 128 -7.79 -2.08 13.87
C ARG A 128 -8.89 -1.12 13.39
N GLN A 129 -8.95 0.10 13.93
CA GLN A 129 -9.90 1.13 13.48
C GLN A 129 -9.64 1.55 12.03
N ASN A 130 -8.37 1.71 11.64
CA ASN A 130 -7.99 2.00 10.26
C ASN A 130 -8.41 0.88 9.32
N MET A 131 -8.20 -0.39 9.72
CA MET A 131 -8.66 -1.54 8.96
C MET A 131 -10.17 -1.51 8.73
N ILE A 132 -10.97 -1.17 9.74
CA ILE A 132 -12.42 -1.00 9.57
C ILE A 132 -12.73 0.10 8.54
N GLN A 133 -12.00 1.21 8.58
CA GLN A 133 -12.17 2.30 7.61
C GLN A 133 -11.74 1.92 6.20
N ILE A 134 -10.74 1.06 6.04
CA ILE A 134 -10.22 0.67 4.74
C ILE A 134 -11.03 -0.48 4.14
N HIS A 135 -11.38 -1.50 4.92
CA HIS A 135 -11.84 -2.78 4.40
C HIS A 135 -13.37 -2.93 4.33
N TYR A 136 -14.14 -2.02 4.93
CA TYR A 136 -15.60 -2.11 4.94
C TYR A 136 -16.27 -0.91 4.24
N LYS A 137 -17.33 -1.19 3.49
CA LYS A 137 -18.20 -0.23 2.82
C LYS A 137 -19.00 0.56 3.87
N ARG A 138 -19.38 1.79 3.52
CA ARG A 138 -20.34 2.56 4.33
C ARG A 138 -21.75 2.05 4.06
N SER A 139 -22.57 1.99 5.10
CA SER A 139 -24.02 1.87 4.94
C SER A 139 -24.59 3.12 4.29
N THR A 140 -25.86 3.07 3.89
CA THR A 140 -26.62 4.22 3.38
C THR A 140 -26.67 5.38 4.38
N ALA A 141 -26.60 5.08 5.69
CA ALA A 141 -26.50 6.06 6.76
C ALA A 141 -25.08 6.62 6.98
N GLY A 142 -24.10 6.21 6.15
CA GLY A 142 -22.71 6.68 6.22
C GLY A 142 -21.85 5.98 7.28
N VAL A 143 -22.38 4.98 8.00
CA VAL A 143 -21.69 4.26 9.08
C VAL A 143 -20.89 3.10 8.49
N LYS A 144 -19.67 2.88 9.01
CA LYS A 144 -18.92 1.64 8.74
C LYS A 144 -19.05 0.70 9.92
N GLN A 145 -19.61 -0.48 9.67
CA GLN A 145 -19.63 -1.58 10.62
C GLN A 145 -18.92 -2.77 9.97
N PRO A 146 -18.06 -3.50 10.69
CA PRO A 146 -17.40 -4.68 10.15
C PRO A 146 -18.41 -5.83 10.08
N THR A 147 -19.08 -5.98 8.94
CA THR A 147 -19.94 -7.13 8.64
C THR A 147 -19.44 -7.85 7.40
N TYR A 148 -19.77 -9.13 7.25
CA TYR A 148 -19.39 -9.90 6.08
C TYR A 148 -19.87 -9.21 4.78
N GLU A 149 -21.11 -8.71 4.75
CA GLU A 149 -21.71 -8.08 3.57
C GLU A 149 -21.09 -6.73 3.21
N SER A 150 -20.62 -6.00 4.22
CA SER A 150 -19.99 -4.70 4.01
C SER A 150 -18.51 -4.80 3.63
N ARG A 151 -17.89 -5.97 3.79
CA ARG A 151 -16.48 -6.19 3.43
C ARG A 151 -16.25 -5.94 1.93
N TRP A 152 -15.11 -5.33 1.58
CA TRP A 152 -14.65 -5.27 0.19
C TRP A 152 -14.13 -6.64 -0.27
N HIS A 153 -15.04 -7.53 -0.67
CA HIS A 153 -14.71 -8.87 -1.20
C HIS A 153 -14.03 -8.83 -2.57
N PHE A 154 -14.42 -7.87 -3.43
CA PHE A 154 -13.94 -7.80 -4.80
C PHE A 154 -12.91 -6.68 -4.95
N THR A 155 -11.64 -7.05 -5.18
CA THR A 155 -10.52 -6.08 -5.27
C THR A 155 -10.73 -5.03 -6.36
N ALA A 156 -11.32 -5.38 -7.51
CA ALA A 156 -11.66 -4.40 -8.53
C ALA A 156 -12.70 -3.37 -8.06
N ASP A 157 -13.71 -3.80 -7.30
CA ASP A 157 -14.69 -2.90 -6.69
C ASP A 157 -14.03 -1.94 -5.69
N ARG A 158 -13.12 -2.49 -4.87
CA ARG A 158 -12.32 -1.73 -3.90
C ARG A 158 -11.46 -0.69 -4.59
N ILE A 159 -10.64 -1.06 -5.57
CA ILE A 159 -9.74 -0.14 -6.28
C ILE A 159 -10.51 0.98 -7.01
N ARG A 160 -11.72 0.68 -7.49
CA ARG A 160 -12.57 1.66 -8.22
C ARG A 160 -13.35 2.60 -7.32
N SER A 161 -13.54 2.25 -6.03
CA SER A 161 -14.53 2.93 -5.17
C SER A 161 -13.99 3.33 -3.81
N ASN A 162 -12.88 2.75 -3.37
CA ASN A 162 -12.27 3.02 -2.09
C ASN A 162 -11.33 4.24 -2.20
N PRO A 163 -11.51 5.28 -1.37
CA PRO A 163 -10.69 6.49 -1.45
C PRO A 163 -9.24 6.29 -1.00
N PHE A 164 -8.90 5.13 -0.42
CA PHE A 164 -7.58 4.83 0.16
C PHE A 164 -6.71 3.94 -0.72
N THR A 165 -7.31 3.26 -1.71
CA THR A 165 -6.61 2.51 -2.77
C THR A 165 -7.09 3.01 -4.12
N VAL A 166 -6.48 4.08 -4.62
CA VAL A 166 -6.98 4.83 -5.77
C VAL A 166 -6.31 4.36 -7.05
N ASP A 167 -7.10 3.88 -8.01
CA ASP A 167 -6.63 3.50 -9.35
C ASP A 167 -5.90 4.64 -10.05
N ILE A 168 -4.67 4.37 -10.50
CA ILE A 168 -3.84 5.30 -11.28
C ILE A 168 -3.46 4.72 -12.64
N SER A 169 -3.97 3.55 -13.02
CA SER A 169 -3.61 2.83 -14.25
C SER A 169 -3.75 3.72 -15.50
N GLN A 170 -4.84 4.49 -15.57
CA GLN A 170 -5.13 5.36 -16.71
C GLN A 170 -4.28 6.64 -16.77
N SER A 171 -3.57 6.98 -15.70
CA SER A 171 -2.61 8.09 -15.71
C SER A 171 -1.19 7.68 -16.10
N LEU A 172 -0.91 6.36 -16.15
CA LEU A 172 0.43 5.84 -16.40
C LEU A 172 0.71 5.62 -17.88
N ILE A 173 -0.33 5.34 -18.67
CA ILE A 173 -0.24 5.14 -20.12
C ILE A 173 -1.43 5.81 -20.84
N PRO A 174 -1.29 6.15 -22.13
CA PRO A 174 -2.40 6.65 -22.93
C PRO A 174 -3.62 5.72 -22.93
N HIS A 175 -4.81 6.28 -22.95
CA HIS A 175 -6.06 5.53 -22.79
C HIS A 175 -6.25 4.47 -23.87
N GLU A 176 -5.85 4.76 -25.11
CA GLU A 176 -5.91 3.87 -26.27
C GLU A 176 -4.98 2.65 -26.17
N LYS A 177 -4.04 2.66 -25.22
CA LYS A 177 -3.14 1.53 -24.92
C LYS A 177 -3.61 0.68 -23.74
N LEU A 178 -4.70 1.07 -23.08
CA LEU A 178 -5.33 0.25 -22.05
C LEU A 178 -6.20 -0.82 -22.71
N ASP A 179 -6.30 -1.97 -22.05
CA ASP A 179 -7.34 -2.95 -22.35
C ASP A 179 -8.48 -2.81 -21.33
N SER A 180 -9.65 -3.37 -21.63
CA SER A 180 -10.79 -3.32 -20.73
C SER A 180 -11.66 -4.56 -20.77
N VAL A 181 -12.31 -4.84 -19.64
CA VAL A 181 -13.31 -5.88 -19.52
C VAL A 181 -14.56 -5.34 -18.83
N THR A 182 -15.74 -5.75 -19.29
CA THR A 182 -16.99 -5.55 -18.55
C THR A 182 -17.37 -6.85 -17.84
N VAL A 183 -17.49 -6.79 -16.52
CA VAL A 183 -17.87 -7.93 -15.67
C VAL A 183 -19.04 -7.51 -14.77
N ILE A 184 -19.94 -8.45 -14.47
CA ILE A 184 -20.89 -8.30 -13.36
C ILE A 184 -20.25 -9.00 -12.16
N LEU A 185 -19.77 -8.22 -11.19
CA LEU A 185 -19.14 -8.79 -10.00
C LEU A 185 -20.13 -9.60 -9.19
N ASN A 186 -19.61 -10.65 -8.56
CA ASN A 186 -20.39 -11.65 -7.82
C ASN A 186 -21.34 -12.50 -8.69
N HIS A 187 -21.39 -12.32 -10.00
CA HIS A 187 -22.29 -13.06 -10.88
C HIS A 187 -21.51 -14.06 -11.73
N LYS A 188 -21.71 -15.36 -11.48
CA LYS A 188 -21.11 -16.43 -12.28
C LYS A 188 -21.90 -16.63 -13.58
N LYS A 189 -21.26 -17.26 -14.56
CA LYS A 189 -21.87 -17.61 -15.86
C LYS A 189 -23.13 -18.48 -15.76
N ASP A 190 -23.27 -19.28 -14.71
CA ASP A 190 -24.46 -20.09 -14.44
C ASP A 190 -25.61 -19.30 -13.80
N GLY A 191 -25.46 -17.99 -13.63
CA GLY A 191 -26.46 -17.08 -13.06
C GLY A 191 -26.47 -17.04 -11.53
N LYS A 192 -25.61 -17.82 -10.85
CA LYS A 192 -25.56 -17.87 -9.38
C LYS A 192 -24.54 -16.88 -8.84
N GLU A 193 -24.73 -16.49 -7.58
CA GLU A 193 -23.74 -15.71 -6.86
C GLU A 193 -22.46 -16.51 -6.58
N LEU A 194 -21.32 -15.84 -6.58
CA LEU A 194 -20.05 -16.40 -6.09
C LEU A 194 -20.05 -16.48 -4.56
N LEU A 195 -20.44 -15.38 -3.91
CA LEU A 195 -20.58 -15.21 -2.47
C LEU A 195 -22.04 -14.85 -2.16
N PRO A 196 -22.64 -15.42 -1.09
CA PRO A 196 -24.04 -15.18 -0.75
C PRO A 196 -24.21 -13.79 -0.13
N LEU A 197 -24.27 -12.76 -0.97
CA LEU A 197 -24.25 -11.35 -0.56
C LEU A 197 -25.53 -10.61 -0.93
N ASP A 198 -26.38 -11.17 -1.78
CA ASP A 198 -27.50 -10.46 -2.43
C ASP A 198 -27.02 -9.13 -3.04
N TRP A 199 -25.86 -9.21 -3.69
CA TRP A 199 -25.14 -8.05 -4.20
C TRP A 199 -24.41 -8.43 -5.46
N GLU A 200 -24.60 -7.63 -6.50
CA GLU A 200 -23.80 -7.67 -7.71
C GLU A 200 -23.53 -6.24 -8.19
N ARG A 201 -22.47 -6.07 -8.98
CA ARG A 201 -22.17 -4.77 -9.59
C ARG A 201 -21.56 -4.96 -10.95
N LYS A 202 -22.25 -4.45 -11.97
CA LYS A 202 -21.68 -4.30 -13.31
C LYS A 202 -20.62 -3.20 -13.29
N LEU A 203 -19.40 -3.52 -13.71
CA LEU A 203 -18.35 -2.53 -13.94
C LEU A 203 -17.59 -2.79 -15.24
N GLN A 204 -17.12 -1.70 -15.83
CA GLN A 204 -16.05 -1.73 -16.80
C GLN A 204 -14.72 -1.48 -16.06
N VAL A 205 -13.77 -2.38 -16.21
CA VAL A 205 -12.41 -2.26 -15.67
C VAL A 205 -11.45 -1.99 -16.80
N PHE A 206 -10.69 -0.90 -16.70
CA PHE A 206 -9.53 -0.65 -17.54
C PHE A 206 -8.27 -1.14 -16.82
N PHE A 207 -7.36 -1.76 -17.56
CA PHE A 207 -6.11 -2.27 -17.03
C PHE A 207 -4.98 -2.14 -18.05
N ILE A 208 -3.74 -2.21 -17.56
CA ILE A 208 -2.54 -2.18 -18.39
C ILE A 208 -2.30 -3.59 -18.93
N PRO A 209 -2.37 -3.81 -20.25
CA PRO A 209 -2.16 -5.12 -20.85
C PRO A 209 -0.67 -5.51 -20.85
N ASN A 210 -0.40 -6.81 -21.02
CA ASN A 210 0.93 -7.39 -20.87
C ASN A 210 2.03 -6.72 -21.72
N ASP A 211 1.72 -6.32 -22.95
CA ASP A 211 2.65 -5.66 -23.87
C ASP A 211 3.07 -4.24 -23.43
N GLN A 212 2.31 -3.63 -22.51
CA GLN A 212 2.61 -2.32 -21.94
C GLN A 212 3.35 -2.40 -20.59
N ILE A 213 3.55 -3.60 -20.04
CA ILE A 213 4.25 -3.81 -18.76
C ILE A 213 5.74 -4.00 -19.04
N ASN A 214 6.51 -2.92 -18.88
CA ASN A 214 7.94 -2.89 -19.20
C ASN A 214 8.67 -1.85 -18.34
N ALA A 215 9.99 -1.72 -18.54
CA ALA A 215 10.81 -0.76 -17.78
C ALA A 215 10.35 0.71 -17.92
N GLU A 216 9.77 1.10 -19.07
CA GLU A 216 9.23 2.45 -19.26
C GLU A 216 8.02 2.68 -18.33
N LEU A 217 7.09 1.71 -18.25
CA LEU A 217 6.00 1.77 -17.28
C LEU A 217 6.54 1.84 -15.85
N MET A 218 7.50 0.97 -15.50
CA MET A 218 8.07 0.93 -14.15
C MET A 218 8.62 2.29 -13.72
N SER A 219 9.32 3.00 -14.60
CA SER A 219 9.88 4.33 -14.32
C SER A 219 8.84 5.41 -13.99
N LYS A 220 7.58 5.20 -14.37
CA LYS A 220 6.45 6.12 -14.10
C LYS A 220 5.73 5.83 -12.78
N LEU A 221 6.00 4.68 -12.14
CA LEU A 221 5.35 4.30 -10.89
C LEU A 221 5.81 5.21 -9.73
N PRO A 222 4.94 5.50 -8.75
CA PRO A 222 5.39 6.13 -7.52
C PRO A 222 6.39 5.21 -6.77
N PRO A 223 7.15 5.74 -5.79
CA PRO A 223 8.12 4.94 -5.00
C PRO A 223 7.50 3.73 -4.30
N VAL A 224 6.20 3.81 -3.98
CA VAL A 224 5.39 2.68 -3.53
C VAL A 224 3.98 2.76 -4.12
N CYS A 225 3.49 1.65 -4.67
CA CYS A 225 2.11 1.50 -5.12
C CYS A 225 1.63 0.08 -4.91
N GLY A 226 0.32 -0.12 -4.90
CA GLY A 226 -0.26 -1.44 -5.01
C GLY A 226 -0.39 -1.86 -6.48
N VAL A 227 -0.32 -3.16 -6.69
CA VAL A 227 -0.55 -3.81 -7.98
C VAL A 227 -1.57 -4.93 -7.80
N ALA A 228 -2.59 -4.93 -8.65
CA ALA A 228 -3.59 -5.99 -8.71
C ALA A 228 -3.50 -6.71 -10.06
N PHE A 229 -3.46 -8.03 -10.01
CA PHE A 229 -3.20 -8.86 -11.17
C PHE A 229 -4.50 -9.33 -11.82
N VAL A 230 -4.75 -8.91 -13.06
CA VAL A 230 -5.97 -9.25 -13.80
C VAL A 230 -5.92 -10.70 -14.24
N LYS A 231 -6.97 -11.48 -13.95
CA LYS A 231 -7.04 -12.91 -14.25
C LYS A 231 -8.24 -13.22 -15.17
N PRO A 232 -8.05 -13.24 -16.49
CA PRO A 232 -9.14 -13.46 -17.45
C PRO A 232 -9.97 -14.73 -17.22
N SER A 233 -9.34 -15.81 -16.75
CA SER A 233 -10.03 -17.06 -16.43
C SER A 233 -11.05 -16.95 -15.28
N PHE A 234 -11.08 -15.83 -14.54
CA PHE A 234 -12.02 -15.58 -13.45
C PHE A 234 -13.20 -14.70 -13.85
N PHE A 235 -13.22 -14.14 -15.06
CA PHE A 235 -14.29 -13.24 -15.51
C PHE A 235 -15.66 -13.94 -15.51
N ASP A 236 -15.70 -15.20 -15.95
CA ASP A 236 -16.91 -16.05 -15.94
C ASP A 236 -17.38 -16.39 -14.51
N GLN A 237 -16.60 -16.06 -13.47
CA GLN A 237 -16.97 -16.23 -12.05
C GLN A 237 -17.39 -14.91 -11.40
N GLY A 238 -17.48 -13.80 -12.16
CA GLY A 238 -17.78 -12.50 -11.59
C GLY A 238 -16.62 -11.89 -10.78
N ILE A 239 -15.38 -12.22 -11.14
CA ILE A 239 -14.16 -11.70 -10.49
C ILE A 239 -13.20 -11.21 -11.57
N VAL A 240 -12.48 -10.11 -11.31
CA VAL A 240 -11.48 -9.56 -12.26
C VAL A 240 -10.04 -9.80 -11.80
N ILE A 241 -9.79 -9.70 -10.50
CA ILE A 241 -8.45 -9.75 -9.91
C ILE A 241 -8.20 -11.13 -9.31
N GLY A 242 -7.09 -11.75 -9.66
CA GLY A 242 -6.69 -13.06 -9.11
C GLY A 242 -5.66 -12.99 -8.00
N HIS A 243 -4.95 -11.86 -7.85
CA HIS A 243 -3.90 -11.68 -6.85
C HIS A 243 -3.60 -10.19 -6.65
N GLU A 244 -2.91 -9.83 -5.57
CA GLU A 244 -2.36 -8.48 -5.39
C GLU A 244 -1.09 -8.42 -4.55
N GLY A 245 -0.39 -7.28 -4.61
CA GLY A 245 0.81 -7.00 -3.85
C GLY A 245 1.20 -5.52 -3.94
N MET A 246 2.43 -5.21 -3.57
CA MET A 246 2.98 -3.86 -3.55
C MET A 246 4.26 -3.79 -4.38
N ILE A 247 4.37 -2.80 -5.26
CA ILE A 247 5.62 -2.49 -5.95
C ILE A 247 6.33 -1.40 -5.17
N ILE A 248 7.61 -1.61 -4.87
CA ILE A 248 8.48 -0.64 -4.21
C ILE A 248 9.66 -0.30 -5.11
N ASP A 249 10.12 0.95 -5.03
CA ASP A 249 11.28 1.49 -5.76
C ASP A 249 11.24 1.20 -7.25
N GLN A 250 10.03 1.18 -7.83
CA GLN A 250 9.81 0.93 -9.25
C GLN A 250 10.42 -0.41 -9.75
N SER A 251 10.69 -1.35 -8.85
CA SER A 251 11.46 -2.56 -9.16
C SER A 251 10.85 -3.79 -8.54
N ASP A 252 10.66 -3.79 -7.23
CA ASP A 252 10.44 -5.04 -6.51
C ASP A 252 8.98 -5.19 -6.11
N LEU A 253 8.46 -6.40 -6.29
CA LEU A 253 7.19 -6.84 -5.77
C LEU A 253 7.38 -7.39 -4.36
N ILE A 254 6.62 -6.86 -3.42
CA ILE A 254 6.36 -7.47 -2.12
C ILE A 254 4.94 -8.03 -2.13
N HIS A 255 4.79 -9.33 -1.90
CA HIS A 255 3.48 -9.96 -1.82
C HIS A 255 3.48 -11.19 -0.92
N ALA A 256 2.34 -11.49 -0.31
CA ALA A 256 2.10 -12.79 0.34
C ALA A 256 1.98 -13.87 -0.75
N SER A 257 2.85 -14.89 -0.69
CA SER A 257 2.95 -15.92 -1.71
C SER A 257 2.51 -17.26 -1.16
N GLN A 258 1.43 -17.81 -1.72
CA GLN A 258 0.98 -19.16 -1.37
C GLN A 258 2.05 -20.21 -1.70
N SER A 259 2.75 -20.08 -2.83
CA SER A 259 3.76 -21.06 -3.26
C SER A 259 5.04 -20.99 -2.43
N ALA A 260 5.40 -19.81 -1.92
CA ALA A 260 6.55 -19.67 -1.01
C ALA A 260 6.18 -19.94 0.46
N GLY A 261 4.89 -19.93 0.80
CA GLY A 261 4.41 -20.10 2.17
C GLY A 261 4.57 -18.86 3.06
N GLU A 262 4.98 -17.73 2.49
CA GLU A 262 5.21 -16.48 3.23
C GLU A 262 5.17 -15.23 2.33
N THR A 263 5.27 -14.06 2.94
CA THR A 263 5.49 -12.79 2.23
C THR A 263 6.91 -12.70 1.72
N VAL A 264 7.07 -12.49 0.42
CA VAL A 264 8.37 -12.46 -0.27
C VAL A 264 8.60 -11.13 -0.97
N ARG A 265 9.87 -10.83 -1.26
CA ARG A 265 10.32 -9.72 -2.11
C ARG A 265 11.07 -10.27 -3.31
N LEU A 266 10.64 -9.93 -4.51
CA LEU A 266 11.23 -10.41 -5.78
C LEU A 266 11.19 -9.28 -6.83
N PRO A 267 12.06 -9.29 -7.86
CA PRO A 267 11.93 -8.34 -8.97
C PRO A 267 10.57 -8.50 -9.68
N PHE A 268 9.82 -7.41 -9.83
CA PHE A 268 8.44 -7.44 -10.34
C PHE A 268 8.35 -8.00 -11.77
N LEU A 269 9.23 -7.55 -12.67
CA LEU A 269 9.21 -8.00 -14.06
C LEU A 269 9.57 -9.48 -14.19
N ASP A 270 10.50 -9.99 -13.38
CA ASP A 270 10.85 -11.41 -13.38
C ASP A 270 9.70 -12.27 -12.84
N TYR A 271 8.98 -11.78 -11.82
CA TYR A 271 7.77 -12.43 -11.32
C TYR A 271 6.65 -12.45 -12.38
N TYR A 272 6.45 -11.33 -13.08
CA TYR A 272 5.37 -11.18 -14.04
C TYR A 272 5.60 -11.95 -15.35
N PHE A 273 6.84 -11.94 -15.83
CA PHE A 273 7.29 -12.58 -17.07
C PHE A 273 8.28 -13.70 -16.76
N PRO A 274 7.81 -14.86 -16.26
CA PRO A 274 8.69 -15.98 -15.97
C PRO A 274 9.38 -16.46 -17.26
N LYS A 275 10.67 -16.78 -17.17
CA LYS A 275 11.52 -17.14 -18.34
C LYS A 275 10.97 -18.32 -19.16
N ASP A 276 10.24 -19.23 -18.53
CA ASP A 276 9.81 -20.50 -19.12
C ASP A 276 8.33 -20.51 -19.57
N GLY A 277 7.64 -19.36 -19.56
CA GLY A 277 6.20 -19.36 -19.86
C GLY A 277 5.56 -18.02 -20.19
N LYS A 278 4.30 -18.07 -20.62
CA LYS A 278 3.46 -16.87 -20.77
C LYS A 278 3.10 -16.32 -19.38
N PRO A 279 2.93 -14.99 -19.23
CA PRO A 279 2.43 -14.40 -17.99
C PRO A 279 1.17 -15.12 -17.51
N PHE A 280 1.11 -15.42 -16.21
CA PHE A 280 -0.08 -16.04 -15.60
C PHE A 280 -1.30 -15.12 -15.58
N PHE A 281 -1.09 -13.83 -15.84
CA PHE A 281 -2.07 -12.76 -15.75
C PHE A 281 -2.30 -12.12 -17.13
N GLY A 282 -3.48 -11.53 -17.32
CA GLY A 282 -3.84 -10.83 -18.56
C GLY A 282 -3.45 -9.35 -18.60
N GLY A 283 -3.02 -8.82 -17.46
CA GLY A 283 -2.63 -7.43 -17.28
C GLY A 283 -2.54 -7.06 -15.80
N ILE A 284 -2.39 -5.78 -15.52
CA ILE A 284 -2.34 -5.23 -14.16
C ILE A 284 -3.19 -3.97 -14.00
N MET A 285 -3.71 -3.78 -12.80
CA MET A 285 -4.13 -2.45 -12.32
C MET A 285 -3.08 -1.94 -11.33
N ILE A 286 -2.76 -0.66 -11.42
CA ILE A 286 -1.89 0.02 -10.45
C ILE A 286 -2.74 0.99 -9.64
N TYR A 287 -2.53 1.02 -8.32
CA TYR A 287 -3.22 1.96 -7.44
C TYR A 287 -2.27 2.59 -6.42
N THR A 288 -2.55 3.84 -6.03
CA THR A 288 -1.81 4.55 -4.99
C THR A 288 -2.51 4.40 -3.64
N PHE A 289 -1.72 4.39 -2.58
CA PHE A 289 -2.21 4.50 -1.21
C PHE A 289 -2.47 5.96 -0.85
N LYS A 290 -3.60 6.24 -0.21
CA LYS A 290 -3.91 7.57 0.34
C LYS A 290 -4.11 7.49 1.85
N PRO A 291 -3.65 8.52 2.61
CA PRO A 291 -3.87 8.57 4.03
C PRO A 291 -5.36 8.70 4.35
N LEU A 292 -5.80 8.02 5.41
CA LEU A 292 -7.04 8.28 6.12
C LEU A 292 -7.04 9.73 6.65
N PRO A 293 -8.19 10.41 6.66
CA PRO A 293 -8.32 11.71 7.29
C PRO A 293 -7.91 11.62 8.75
N LYS A 294 -7.17 12.62 9.25
CA LYS A 294 -6.92 12.74 10.69
C LYS A 294 -8.26 12.89 11.37
N THR A 295 -8.64 11.91 12.20
CA THR A 295 -9.79 12.06 13.08
C THR A 295 -9.43 13.15 14.07
N ASN A 296 -10.16 14.28 14.04
CA ASN A 296 -10.14 15.19 15.18
C ASN A 296 -10.65 14.37 16.34
N THR A 297 -9.78 14.08 17.32
CA THR A 297 -10.13 13.44 18.58
C THR A 297 -11.32 14.20 19.16
N ILE A 298 -12.52 13.65 19.02
CA ILE A 298 -13.66 14.12 19.79
C ILE A 298 -13.27 13.77 21.23
N LYS A 299 -12.93 14.79 22.02
CA LYS A 299 -12.77 14.66 23.46
C LYS A 299 -14.03 13.99 23.98
N ASN A 300 -13.91 12.77 24.50
CA ASN A 300 -14.94 12.15 25.31
C ASN A 300 -15.18 13.08 26.51
N THR A 301 -16.20 13.94 26.43
CA THR A 301 -16.82 14.50 27.63
C THR A 301 -17.71 13.42 28.22
N SER A 302 -17.14 12.63 29.12
CA SER A 302 -17.89 11.82 30.07
C SER A 302 -18.74 12.78 30.91
N ALA A 303 -20.01 12.91 30.59
CA ALA A 303 -20.97 13.54 31.48
C ALA A 303 -21.28 12.53 32.59
N THR A 304 -20.67 12.75 33.75
CA THR A 304 -21.00 12.07 34.99
C THR A 304 -22.41 12.47 35.40
N THR A 305 -23.37 11.57 35.26
CA THR A 305 -24.71 11.73 35.83
C THR A 305 -24.61 11.47 37.33
N THR A 306 -24.44 12.55 38.12
CA THR A 306 -24.63 12.47 39.57
C THR A 306 -26.11 12.60 39.87
N THR A 307 -26.72 11.50 40.28
CA THR A 307 -28.03 11.45 40.91
C THR A 307 -28.03 12.25 42.20
N GLY A 308 -28.75 13.38 42.21
CA GLY A 308 -29.08 14.16 43.40
C GLY A 308 -30.48 13.82 43.87
N ILE A 309 -30.54 13.04 44.95
CA ILE A 309 -31.72 12.86 45.80
C ILE A 309 -31.84 14.10 46.68
N THR A 310 -33.00 14.75 46.70
CA THR A 310 -33.42 15.58 47.85
C THR A 310 -34.93 15.45 48.07
N SER A 311 -35.26 14.93 49.26
CA SER A 311 -36.45 15.14 50.11
C SER A 311 -37.83 15.18 49.48
#